data_AF-M1EGX1-F1
#
_entry.id   AF-M1EGX1-F1
#
_cell.length_a   1.000
_cell.length_b   1.000
_cell.length_c   1.000
_cell.angle_alpha   90.00
_cell.angle_beta   90.00
_cell.angle_gamma   90.00
#
_symmetry.space_group_name_H-M   'P 1'
#
loop_
_entity.id
_entity.type
_entity.pdbx_description
1 polymer ?
#
loop_
_entity_poly.entity_id
_entity_poly.type
_entity_poly.pdbx_seq_one_letter_code
_entity_poly.pdbx_strand_id
1 'polypeptide(L)'
;MLLPVPLLLGLLGLAAAEPAIYFKEQFLDGDGWTNRWIESKHKSDFGKFVLSSGKFYGDQEKDKGLQTSQDARFYALSARFEPFSNKGQTLVVQFTVKHEQNIDCGGGYVKLFPDGLEQTDMHGDSECNIMFGPDICGPGTKKVHVIFNYKGKNVLINKDIRCKDDEFTHLYTLIVRPDNTYEVKIDNSQVESGSLEDDWDFLPPKKIKV
;
A
#
# COMPACT_ATOMS: atom_id res chain seq x y z
N MET A 1 -28.32 -57.61 -7.94
CA MET A 1 -27.14 -56.89 -7.40
C MET A 1 -27.53 -55.44 -7.21
N LEU A 2 -27.93 -55.08 -5.98
CA LEU A 2 -28.28 -53.72 -5.59
C LEU A 2 -27.07 -53.15 -4.85
N LEU A 3 -26.41 -52.14 -5.40
CA LEU A 3 -25.37 -51.41 -4.69
C LEU A 3 -26.01 -50.54 -3.59
N PRO A 4 -25.38 -50.41 -2.41
CA PRO A 4 -25.94 -49.66 -1.30
C PRO A 4 -25.80 -48.15 -1.55
N VAL A 5 -26.81 -47.42 -1.10
CA VAL A 5 -27.02 -45.97 -1.28
C VAL A 5 -26.13 -45.02 -0.43
N PRO A 6 -25.22 -45.41 0.51
CA PRO A 6 -24.65 -44.41 1.42
C PRO A 6 -23.36 -43.73 0.92
N LEU A 7 -22.98 -43.83 -0.36
CA LEU A 7 -21.74 -43.22 -0.87
C LEU A 7 -21.95 -41.93 -1.69
N LEU A 8 -23.08 -41.24 -1.51
CA LEU A 8 -23.38 -40.00 -2.24
C LEU A 8 -23.63 -38.76 -1.36
N LEU A 9 -23.21 -38.78 -0.09
CA LEU A 9 -23.41 -37.68 0.86
C LEU A 9 -22.11 -37.04 1.40
N GLY A 10 -20.95 -37.35 0.81
CA GLY A 10 -19.64 -36.90 1.30
C GLY A 10 -19.02 -35.67 0.62
N LEU A 11 -19.73 -34.97 -0.28
CA LEU A 11 -19.15 -33.91 -1.12
C LEU A 11 -20.00 -32.63 -1.12
N LEU A 12 -20.33 -32.10 0.06
CA LEU A 12 -20.94 -30.77 0.20
C LEU A 12 -20.20 -30.00 1.29
N GLY A 13 -19.40 -29.02 0.88
CA GLY A 13 -18.92 -27.99 1.80
C GLY A 13 -17.45 -27.55 1.68
N LEU A 14 -16.81 -27.58 0.52
CA LEU A 14 -15.73 -26.62 0.28
C LEU A 14 -16.39 -25.28 -0.01
N ALA A 15 -16.75 -24.55 1.04
CA ALA A 15 -17.06 -23.13 0.91
C ALA A 15 -15.79 -22.45 0.39
N ALA A 16 -15.75 -22.15 -0.90
CA ALA A 16 -14.77 -21.23 -1.44
C ALA A 16 -15.03 -19.89 -0.75
N ALA A 17 -14.24 -19.57 0.26
CA ALA A 17 -14.28 -18.25 0.87
C ALA A 17 -13.91 -17.23 -0.21
N GLU A 18 -14.87 -16.37 -0.59
CA GLU A 18 -14.59 -15.25 -1.47
C GLU A 18 -13.53 -14.34 -0.82
N PRO A 19 -12.61 -13.74 -1.59
CA PRO A 19 -11.60 -12.87 -1.03
C PRO A 19 -12.26 -11.61 -0.44
N ALA A 20 -11.96 -11.30 0.82
CA ALA A 20 -12.41 -10.05 1.43
C ALA A 20 -11.71 -8.86 0.75
N ILE A 21 -12.50 -7.92 0.22
CA ILE A 21 -12.02 -6.67 -0.37
C ILE A 21 -12.33 -5.54 0.63
N TYR A 22 -11.34 -5.13 1.40
CA TYR A 22 -11.51 -4.09 2.42
C TYR A 22 -11.58 -2.68 1.81
N PHE A 23 -10.81 -2.43 0.76
CA PHE A 23 -10.79 -1.17 0.05
C PHE A 23 -10.44 -1.39 -1.42
N LYS A 24 -11.14 -0.67 -2.30
CA LYS A 24 -10.88 -0.65 -3.74
C LYS A 24 -11.27 0.72 -4.28
N GLU A 25 -10.30 1.38 -4.91
CA GLU A 25 -10.50 2.64 -5.61
C GLU A 25 -9.90 2.53 -7.01
N GLN A 26 -10.65 3.00 -8.00
CA GLN A 26 -10.25 3.00 -9.42
C GLN A 26 -10.62 4.30 -10.14
N PHE A 27 -11.29 5.24 -9.47
CA PHE A 27 -11.64 6.55 -10.00
C PHE A 27 -12.47 6.54 -11.31
N LEU A 28 -13.30 5.51 -11.49
CA LEU A 28 -14.07 5.28 -12.71
C LEU A 28 -15.40 6.08 -12.77
N ASP A 29 -15.77 6.76 -11.70
CA ASP A 29 -17.06 7.41 -11.50
C ASP A 29 -16.98 8.94 -11.56
N GLY A 30 -16.06 9.48 -12.37
CA GLY A 30 -15.86 10.92 -12.53
C GLY A 30 -15.49 11.57 -11.21
N ASP A 31 -16.17 12.65 -10.83
CA ASP A 31 -15.88 13.40 -9.60
C ASP A 31 -16.34 12.70 -8.29
N GLY A 32 -16.92 11.49 -8.39
CA GLY A 32 -17.41 10.74 -7.22
C GLY A 32 -16.35 10.48 -6.14
N TRP A 33 -15.06 10.42 -6.53
CA TRP A 33 -13.92 10.27 -5.61
C TRP A 33 -13.85 11.39 -4.56
N THR A 34 -14.30 12.60 -4.89
CA THR A 34 -14.27 13.75 -3.96
C THR A 34 -15.13 13.53 -2.71
N ASN A 35 -16.09 12.60 -2.75
CA ASN A 35 -16.90 12.22 -1.60
C ASN A 35 -16.23 11.15 -0.72
N ARG A 36 -15.21 10.45 -1.24
CA ARG A 36 -14.51 9.34 -0.56
C ARG A 36 -13.16 9.76 0.04
N TRP A 37 -12.53 10.76 -0.57
CA TRP A 37 -11.21 11.25 -0.20
C TRP A 37 -11.29 12.59 0.51
N ILE A 38 -10.65 12.70 1.67
CA ILE A 38 -10.63 13.89 2.52
C ILE A 38 -9.24 14.51 2.50
N GLU A 39 -9.18 15.80 2.16
CA GLU A 39 -7.97 16.62 2.27
C GLU A 39 -7.71 17.00 3.73
N SER A 40 -6.46 16.83 4.16
CA SER A 40 -6.02 17.38 5.44
C SER A 40 -6.00 18.91 5.41
N LYS A 41 -6.29 19.50 6.56
CA LYS A 41 -6.25 20.94 6.83
C LYS A 41 -5.15 21.30 7.84
N HIS A 42 -4.31 20.33 8.22
CA HIS A 42 -3.20 20.53 9.14
C HIS A 42 -2.24 21.65 8.68
N LYS A 43 -2.06 21.80 7.36
CA LYS A 43 -1.38 22.93 6.72
C LYS A 43 -2.32 23.61 5.75
N SER A 44 -2.24 24.94 5.68
CA SER A 44 -3.02 25.74 4.74
C SER A 44 -2.51 25.65 3.29
N ASP A 45 -1.31 25.12 3.10
CA ASP A 45 -0.55 25.20 1.87
C ASP A 45 -0.21 23.81 1.28
N PHE A 46 -0.98 22.78 1.64
CA PHE A 46 -0.90 21.49 0.97
C PHE A 46 -1.20 21.60 -0.53
N GLY A 47 -0.50 20.79 -1.32
CA GLY A 47 -0.74 20.64 -2.75
C GLY A 47 -2.09 19.98 -3.04
N LYS A 48 -2.60 20.20 -4.25
CA LYS A 48 -3.89 19.68 -4.72
C LYS A 48 -3.72 18.46 -5.60
N PHE A 49 -4.50 17.43 -5.31
CA PHE A 49 -4.69 16.32 -6.24
C PHE A 49 -5.75 16.69 -7.27
N VAL A 50 -5.52 16.27 -8.51
CA VAL A 50 -6.48 16.39 -9.62
C VAL A 50 -6.71 15.01 -10.23
N LEU A 51 -7.92 14.77 -10.73
CA LEU A 51 -8.23 13.54 -11.44
C LEU A 51 -7.74 13.65 -12.89
N SER A 52 -6.82 12.78 -13.30
CA SER A 52 -6.18 12.85 -14.61
C SER A 52 -5.61 11.50 -15.02
N SER A 53 -5.58 11.22 -16.33
CA SER A 53 -4.85 10.09 -16.92
C SER A 53 -3.48 10.50 -17.50
N GLY A 54 -3.09 11.78 -17.32
CA GLY A 54 -1.82 12.32 -17.78
C GLY A 54 -1.78 12.61 -19.29
N LYS A 55 -0.58 12.81 -19.83
CA LYS A 55 -0.35 13.12 -21.26
C LYS A 55 -0.40 11.87 -22.13
N PHE A 56 -0.09 10.71 -21.57
CA PHE A 56 -0.13 9.42 -22.27
C PHE A 56 -0.68 8.33 -21.34
N TYR A 57 -1.43 7.39 -21.90
CA TYR A 57 -2.16 6.37 -21.15
C TYR A 57 -2.43 5.16 -22.05
N GLY A 58 -2.79 4.03 -21.45
CA GLY A 58 -3.33 2.88 -22.18
C GLY A 58 -4.80 3.08 -22.53
N ASP A 59 -5.60 3.57 -21.58
CA ASP A 59 -7.02 3.87 -21.74
C ASP A 59 -7.35 5.19 -21.00
N GLN A 60 -7.89 6.17 -21.74
CA GLN A 60 -8.09 7.52 -21.25
C GLN A 60 -8.96 7.60 -19.99
N GLU A 61 -9.93 6.70 -19.85
CA GLU A 61 -10.89 6.69 -18.76
C GLU A 61 -10.45 5.75 -17.63
N LYS A 62 -9.94 4.56 -17.96
CA LYS A 62 -9.53 3.58 -16.93
C LYS A 62 -8.23 3.96 -16.22
N ASP A 63 -7.36 4.71 -16.88
CA ASP A 63 -6.08 5.13 -16.31
C ASP A 63 -6.17 6.49 -15.58
N LYS A 64 -7.39 7.01 -15.38
CA LYS A 64 -7.58 8.17 -14.51
C LYS A 64 -7.22 7.80 -13.07
N GLY A 65 -6.44 8.67 -12.44
CA GLY A 65 -6.09 8.56 -11.03
C GLY A 65 -5.78 9.93 -10.43
N LEU A 66 -5.38 9.92 -9.16
CA LEU A 66 -4.98 11.15 -8.47
C LEU A 66 -3.57 11.56 -8.88
N GLN A 67 -3.47 12.71 -9.54
CA GLN A 67 -2.23 13.34 -9.95
C GLN A 67 -1.91 14.54 -9.06
N THR A 68 -0.68 14.63 -8.56
CA THR A 68 -0.17 15.83 -7.88
C THR A 68 -0.04 16.97 -8.90
N SER A 69 -0.60 18.15 -8.61
CA SER A 69 -0.70 19.25 -9.59
C SER A 69 0.27 20.42 -9.38
N GLN A 70 1.02 20.42 -8.28
CA GLN A 70 1.87 21.54 -7.85
C GLN A 70 3.25 21.06 -7.38
N ASP A 71 4.29 21.69 -7.90
CA ASP A 71 5.68 21.40 -7.56
C ASP A 71 6.03 21.85 -6.14
N ALA A 72 7.02 21.19 -5.52
CA ALA A 72 7.57 21.54 -4.21
C ALA A 72 6.50 21.69 -3.10
N ARG A 73 5.49 20.82 -3.11
CA ARG A 73 4.40 20.78 -2.13
C ARG A 73 4.38 19.47 -1.35
N PHE A 74 4.00 19.55 -0.08
CA PHE A 74 3.51 18.39 0.65
C PHE A 74 2.08 18.09 0.23
N TYR A 75 1.70 16.81 0.27
CA TYR A 75 0.37 16.33 -0.06
C TYR A 75 -0.18 15.50 1.10
N ALA A 76 -1.48 15.67 1.39
CA ALA A 76 -2.14 14.95 2.47
C ALA A 76 -3.63 14.74 2.13
N LEU A 77 -3.92 13.59 1.53
CA LEU A 77 -5.26 13.13 1.16
C LEU A 77 -5.45 11.69 1.66
N SER A 78 -6.62 11.38 2.23
CA SER A 78 -6.90 10.06 2.80
C SER A 78 -8.32 9.58 2.47
N ALA A 79 -8.49 8.28 2.28
CA ALA A 79 -9.80 7.65 2.13
C ALA A 79 -10.04 6.67 3.29
N ARG A 80 -11.22 6.75 3.90
CA ARG A 80 -11.64 5.83 4.97
C ARG A 80 -12.40 4.65 4.36
N PHE A 81 -12.28 3.49 4.99
CA PHE A 81 -13.00 2.28 4.66
C PHE A 81 -13.39 1.56 5.97
N GLU A 82 -14.21 0.52 5.87
CA GLU A 82 -14.67 -0.24 7.04
C GLU A 82 -13.48 -0.79 7.84
N PRO A 83 -13.36 -0.45 9.13
CA PRO A 83 -12.25 -0.90 9.96
C PRO A 83 -12.16 -2.43 10.00
N PHE A 84 -10.94 -2.95 9.86
CA PHE A 84 -10.69 -4.39 9.92
C PHE A 84 -9.37 -4.70 10.64
N SER A 85 -9.14 -5.97 10.93
CA SER A 85 -7.87 -6.47 11.47
C SER A 85 -7.33 -7.60 10.59
N ASN A 86 -6.04 -7.56 10.30
CA ASN A 86 -5.33 -8.65 9.62
C ASN A 86 -4.88 -9.77 10.59
N LYS A 87 -5.34 -9.78 11.85
CA LYS A 87 -5.00 -10.83 12.81
C LYS A 87 -5.43 -12.20 12.28
N GLY A 88 -4.47 -13.12 12.14
CA GLY A 88 -4.72 -14.47 11.63
C GLY A 88 -5.02 -14.54 10.12
N GLN A 89 -4.84 -13.44 9.38
CA GLN A 89 -5.16 -13.33 7.96
C GLN A 89 -4.01 -12.67 7.18
N THR A 90 -3.93 -12.93 5.89
CA THR A 90 -2.99 -12.23 5.01
C THR A 90 -3.51 -10.83 4.69
N LEU A 91 -2.65 -9.83 4.85
CA LEU A 91 -2.87 -8.47 4.36
C LEU A 91 -2.18 -8.30 3.01
N VAL A 92 -2.89 -7.73 2.03
CA VAL A 92 -2.33 -7.31 0.76
C VAL A 92 -2.63 -5.84 0.54
N VAL A 93 -1.59 -5.04 0.28
CA VAL A 93 -1.70 -3.63 -0.10
C VAL A 93 -1.16 -3.50 -1.50
N GLN A 94 -1.97 -2.99 -2.42
CA GLN A 94 -1.60 -2.90 -3.83
C GLN A 94 -2.13 -1.62 -4.46
N PHE A 95 -1.26 -0.94 -5.22
CA PHE A 95 -1.59 0.27 -5.96
C PHE A 95 -0.61 0.46 -7.11
N THR A 96 -0.97 1.33 -8.05
CA THR A 96 -0.10 1.74 -9.16
C THR A 96 0.43 3.14 -8.95
N VAL A 97 1.70 3.37 -9.31
CA VAL A 97 2.34 4.69 -9.32
C VAL A 97 2.88 4.95 -10.71
N LYS A 98 2.67 6.18 -11.20
CA LYS A 98 3.22 6.65 -12.46
C LYS A 98 3.89 8.01 -12.25
N HIS A 99 5.20 8.07 -12.40
CA HIS A 99 5.96 9.32 -12.32
C HIS A 99 6.17 9.91 -13.72
N GLU A 100 5.07 10.28 -14.39
CA GLU A 100 5.07 10.79 -15.77
C GLU A 100 6.01 12.00 -15.97
N GLN A 101 6.26 12.77 -14.92
CA GLN A 101 7.00 14.03 -14.96
C GLN A 101 8.53 13.87 -14.96
N ASN A 102 9.08 12.65 -15.02
CA ASN A 102 10.49 12.36 -14.69
C ASN A 102 10.88 12.93 -13.32
N ILE A 103 10.29 12.39 -12.25
CA ILE A 103 10.46 12.94 -10.90
C ILE A 103 11.94 12.97 -10.47
N ASP A 104 12.38 14.09 -9.93
CA ASP A 104 13.72 14.28 -9.38
C ASP A 104 13.79 13.96 -7.89
N CYS A 105 12.82 14.45 -7.10
CA CYS A 105 12.65 14.12 -5.70
C CYS A 105 11.17 14.16 -5.27
N GLY A 106 10.65 13.03 -4.80
CA GLY A 106 9.32 12.90 -4.21
C GLY A 106 8.94 11.45 -3.89
N GLY A 107 7.99 11.32 -2.96
CA GLY A 107 7.46 10.03 -2.52
C GLY A 107 6.23 9.60 -3.32
N GLY A 108 6.12 8.31 -3.59
CA GLY A 108 4.95 7.66 -4.19
C GLY A 108 4.36 6.56 -3.30
N TYR A 109 4.57 6.62 -1.99
CA TYR A 109 4.12 5.63 -1.02
C TYR A 109 2.76 5.95 -0.40
N VAL A 110 2.12 4.92 0.15
CA VAL A 110 0.89 5.04 0.93
C VAL A 110 1.13 4.75 2.42
N LYS A 111 0.22 5.23 3.27
CA LYS A 111 0.19 4.93 4.71
C LYS A 111 -1.16 4.30 5.07
N LEU A 112 -1.12 3.22 5.85
CA LEU A 112 -2.30 2.63 6.48
C LEU A 112 -2.41 3.13 7.91
N PHE A 113 -3.54 3.73 8.25
CA PHE A 113 -3.78 4.32 9.56
C PHE A 113 -4.76 3.50 10.40
N PRO A 114 -4.69 3.57 11.74
CA PRO A 114 -5.78 3.10 12.59
C PRO A 114 -7.04 3.98 12.39
N ASP A 115 -8.21 3.45 12.74
CA ASP A 115 -9.50 4.13 12.57
C ASP A 115 -9.61 5.46 13.33
N GLY A 116 -8.82 5.62 14.41
CA GLY A 116 -8.76 6.82 15.22
C GLY A 116 -8.05 8.02 14.57
N LEU A 117 -7.56 7.92 13.33
CA LEU A 117 -6.98 9.06 12.63
C LEU A 117 -8.04 10.14 12.37
N GLU A 118 -7.74 11.37 12.77
CA GLU A 118 -8.46 12.57 12.33
C GLU A 118 -8.00 12.96 10.92
N GLN A 119 -8.75 12.59 9.88
CA GLN A 119 -8.34 12.78 8.48
C GLN A 119 -8.06 14.24 8.11
N THR A 120 -8.82 15.18 8.72
CA THR A 120 -8.62 16.62 8.51
C THR A 120 -7.38 17.19 9.20
N ASP A 121 -6.70 16.42 10.04
CA ASP A 121 -5.45 16.80 10.70
C ASP A 121 -4.28 15.88 10.32
N MET A 122 -4.43 15.03 9.30
CA MET A 122 -3.39 14.11 8.85
C MET A 122 -2.14 14.87 8.36
N HIS A 123 -0.95 14.44 8.81
CA HIS A 123 0.34 15.02 8.43
C HIS A 123 1.47 13.97 8.49
N GLY A 124 2.71 14.42 8.27
CA GLY A 124 3.89 13.54 8.21
C GLY A 124 4.13 12.71 9.47
N ASP A 125 3.84 13.28 10.63
CA ASP A 125 4.07 12.70 11.96
C ASP A 125 2.86 11.95 12.53
N SER A 126 1.73 11.94 11.81
CA SER A 126 0.56 11.14 12.22
C SER A 126 0.92 9.66 12.30
N GLU A 127 0.53 9.02 13.40
CA GLU A 127 0.81 7.61 13.67
C GLU A 127 0.11 6.70 12.65
N CYS A 128 0.90 6.00 11.83
CA CYS A 128 0.41 5.01 10.88
C CYS A 128 0.88 3.61 11.28
N ASN A 129 0.08 2.59 10.97
CA ASN A 129 0.44 1.18 11.22
C ASN A 129 1.52 0.70 10.26
N ILE A 130 1.38 1.02 8.96
CA ILE A 130 2.26 0.57 7.89
C ILE A 130 2.45 1.72 6.89
N MET A 131 3.66 1.91 6.40
CA MET A 131 3.97 2.77 5.24
C MET A 131 4.69 1.94 4.17
N PHE A 132 4.20 2.01 2.93
CA PHE A 132 4.68 1.18 1.83
C PHE A 132 4.67 1.92 0.49
N GLY A 133 5.79 1.85 -0.24
CA GLY A 133 5.87 2.29 -1.64
C GLY A 133 7.18 2.98 -2.03
N PRO A 134 7.29 3.43 -3.29
CA PRO A 134 8.51 4.03 -3.83
C PRO A 134 8.80 5.42 -3.24
N ASP A 135 10.09 5.73 -3.13
CA ASP A 135 10.61 7.03 -2.75
C ASP A 135 11.89 7.32 -3.54
N ILE A 136 11.86 8.44 -4.25
CA ILE A 136 12.94 8.90 -5.13
C ILE A 136 13.42 10.25 -4.61
N CYS A 137 14.72 10.42 -4.42
CA CYS A 137 15.31 11.73 -4.20
C CYS A 137 16.74 11.77 -4.73
N GLY A 138 16.87 12.34 -5.93
CA GLY A 138 18.12 12.39 -6.68
C GLY A 138 18.67 10.99 -7.04
N PRO A 139 19.95 10.92 -7.41
CA PRO A 139 20.59 9.66 -7.78
C PRO A 139 20.81 8.69 -6.60
N GLY A 140 20.87 9.23 -5.36
CA GLY A 140 21.25 8.47 -4.16
C GLY A 140 20.11 7.73 -3.48
N THR A 141 18.86 8.18 -3.65
CA THR A 141 17.69 7.57 -3.02
C THR A 141 16.72 7.12 -4.11
N LYS A 142 16.63 5.81 -4.32
CA LYS A 142 15.67 5.17 -5.24
C LYS A 142 15.25 3.83 -4.65
N LYS A 143 14.38 3.87 -3.65
CA LYS A 143 14.02 2.70 -2.85
C LYS A 143 12.53 2.56 -2.62
N VAL A 144 12.11 1.36 -2.27
CA VAL A 144 10.76 1.06 -1.76
C VAL A 144 10.82 1.03 -0.24
N HIS A 145 10.09 1.92 0.40
CA HIS A 145 9.90 1.85 1.86
C HIS A 145 8.94 0.72 2.20
N VAL A 146 9.28 -0.03 3.24
CA VAL A 146 8.38 -0.95 3.93
C VAL A 146 8.61 -0.74 5.42
N ILE A 147 7.70 -0.01 6.05
CA ILE A 147 7.87 0.47 7.43
C ILE A 147 6.69 -0.02 8.25
N PHE A 148 6.99 -0.63 9.40
CA PHE A 148 5.98 -1.06 10.36
C PHE A 148 6.09 -0.23 11.63
N ASN A 149 4.96 0.20 12.18
CA ASN A 149 4.93 0.73 13.54
C ASN A 149 4.90 -0.42 14.54
N TYR A 150 5.88 -0.44 15.44
CA TYR A 150 5.97 -1.42 16.51
C TYR A 150 6.47 -0.75 17.79
N LYS A 151 5.70 -0.88 18.88
CA LYS A 151 6.01 -0.28 20.19
C LYS A 151 6.29 1.23 20.11
N GLY A 152 5.48 1.95 19.35
CA GLY A 152 5.58 3.41 19.18
C GLY A 152 6.77 3.87 18.34
N LYS A 153 7.41 2.97 17.58
CA LYS A 153 8.51 3.29 16.66
C LYS A 153 8.18 2.81 15.26
N ASN A 154 8.47 3.66 14.28
CA ASN A 154 8.44 3.30 12.86
C ASN A 154 9.76 2.59 12.52
N VAL A 155 9.71 1.27 12.33
CA VAL A 155 10.87 0.44 12.04
C VAL A 155 10.96 0.23 10.52
N LEU A 156 12.07 0.65 9.93
CA LEU A 156 12.33 0.54 8.50
C LEU A 156 12.86 -0.86 8.17
N ILE A 157 12.57 -1.34 6.97
CA ILE A 157 13.17 -2.57 6.43
C ILE A 157 14.69 -2.40 6.30
N ASN A 158 15.44 -3.44 6.65
CA ASN A 158 16.90 -3.46 6.57
C ASN A 158 17.43 -3.75 5.15
N LYS A 159 16.57 -4.24 4.26
CA LYS A 159 16.88 -4.56 2.87
C LYS A 159 16.69 -3.36 1.94
N ASP A 160 17.57 -3.24 0.95
CA ASP A 160 17.49 -2.20 -0.08
C ASP A 160 16.72 -2.71 -1.31
N ILE A 161 15.47 -2.28 -1.42
CA ILE A 161 14.58 -2.65 -2.53
C ILE A 161 14.55 -1.48 -3.52
N ARG A 162 15.12 -1.65 -4.72
CA ARG A 162 15.14 -0.58 -5.73
C ARG A 162 13.74 -0.33 -6.31
N CYS A 163 13.31 0.94 -6.33
CA CYS A 163 12.07 1.35 -7.01
C CYS A 163 12.29 1.58 -8.52
N LYS A 164 11.18 1.70 -9.25
CA LYS A 164 11.16 2.13 -10.66
C LYS A 164 11.29 3.65 -10.75
N ASP A 165 12.03 4.13 -11.73
CA ASP A 165 12.39 5.54 -11.90
C ASP A 165 12.16 6.06 -13.34
N ASP A 166 11.37 5.34 -14.14
CA ASP A 166 10.91 5.79 -15.45
C ASP A 166 9.50 6.44 -15.38
N GLU A 167 8.98 6.87 -16.54
CA GLU A 167 7.71 7.61 -16.65
C GLU A 167 6.46 6.70 -16.72
N PHE A 168 6.64 5.38 -16.69
CA PHE A 168 5.54 4.43 -16.89
C PHE A 168 4.81 4.09 -15.59
N THR A 169 3.65 3.45 -15.75
CA THR A 169 2.85 2.97 -14.64
C THR A 169 3.45 1.67 -14.11
N HIS A 170 3.76 1.64 -12.82
CA HIS A 170 4.26 0.45 -12.13
C HIS A 170 3.33 0.02 -11.00
N LEU A 171 3.16 -1.28 -10.86
CA LEU A 171 2.34 -1.89 -9.82
C LEU A 171 3.21 -2.24 -8.60
N TYR A 172 2.87 -1.72 -7.43
CA TYR A 172 3.53 -2.07 -6.17
C TYR A 172 2.60 -2.89 -5.30
N THR A 173 3.08 -4.03 -4.81
CA THR A 173 2.31 -4.94 -3.95
C THR A 173 3.13 -5.32 -2.72
N LEU A 174 2.55 -5.13 -1.53
CA LEU A 174 3.04 -5.66 -0.27
C LEU A 174 2.10 -6.75 0.22
N ILE A 175 2.65 -7.91 0.55
CA ILE A 175 1.93 -9.04 1.14
C ILE A 175 2.53 -9.29 2.52
N VAL A 176 1.68 -9.33 3.55
CA VAL A 176 2.07 -9.66 4.93
C VAL A 176 1.21 -10.81 5.42
N ARG A 177 1.85 -11.90 5.86
CA ARG A 177 1.18 -13.16 6.23
C ARG A 177 1.15 -13.35 7.75
N PRO A 178 0.20 -14.15 8.27
CA PRO A 178 0.06 -14.38 9.71
C PRO A 178 1.20 -15.20 10.33
N ASP A 179 2.06 -15.80 9.51
CA ASP A 179 3.27 -16.53 9.93
C ASP A 179 4.51 -15.62 10.04
N ASN A 180 4.32 -14.31 10.12
CA ASN A 180 5.37 -13.29 10.13
C ASN A 180 6.27 -13.29 8.88
N THR A 181 5.77 -13.75 7.73
CA THR A 181 6.46 -13.57 6.44
C THR A 181 5.90 -12.40 5.65
N TYR A 182 6.73 -11.82 4.80
CA TYR A 182 6.32 -10.77 3.86
C TYR A 182 6.85 -11.04 2.45
N GLU A 183 6.25 -10.36 1.49
CA GLU A 183 6.69 -10.36 0.10
C GLU A 183 6.41 -8.98 -0.52
N VAL A 184 7.37 -8.47 -1.28
CA VAL A 184 7.22 -7.25 -2.08
C VAL A 184 7.29 -7.63 -3.55
N LYS A 185 6.32 -7.12 -4.32
CA LYS A 185 6.29 -7.25 -5.77
C LYS A 185 6.31 -5.89 -6.44
N ILE A 186 6.97 -5.86 -7.59
CA ILE A 186 6.89 -4.77 -8.56
C ILE A 186 6.47 -5.39 -9.89
N ASP A 187 5.43 -4.82 -10.51
CA ASP A 187 4.87 -5.28 -11.78
C ASP A 187 4.46 -6.77 -11.75
N ASN A 188 3.83 -7.18 -10.63
CA ASN A 188 3.45 -8.56 -10.30
C ASN A 188 4.61 -9.58 -10.19
N SER A 189 5.86 -9.14 -10.34
CA SER A 189 7.04 -9.97 -10.09
C SER A 189 7.55 -9.77 -8.67
N GLN A 190 7.88 -10.86 -7.97
CA GLN A 190 8.55 -10.79 -6.68
C GLN A 190 9.91 -10.12 -6.85
N VAL A 191 10.19 -9.14 -5.99
CA VAL A 191 11.48 -8.44 -5.92
C VAL A 191 12.15 -8.60 -4.56
N GLU A 192 11.37 -8.89 -3.51
CA GLU A 192 11.89 -9.15 -2.16
C GLU A 192 10.94 -10.07 -1.39
N SER A 193 11.49 -10.91 -0.50
CA SER A 193 10.71 -11.72 0.44
C SER A 193 11.54 -12.13 1.65
N GLY A 194 10.86 -12.44 2.76
CA GLY A 194 11.54 -12.87 3.98
C GLY A 194 10.63 -12.97 5.18
N SER A 195 11.24 -12.93 6.36
CA SER A 195 10.54 -12.88 7.64
C SER A 195 10.61 -11.47 8.23
N LEU A 196 9.57 -11.06 8.94
CA LEU A 196 9.51 -9.78 9.65
C LEU A 196 10.59 -9.70 10.75
N GLU A 197 10.93 -10.83 11.38
CA GLU A 197 11.90 -10.89 12.48
C GLU A 197 13.36 -10.74 12.04
N ASP A 198 13.68 -11.11 10.80
CA ASP A 198 15.04 -11.07 10.29
C ASP A 198 15.34 -9.78 9.50
N ASP A 199 14.31 -9.22 8.83
CA ASP A 199 14.48 -8.07 7.93
C ASP A 199 14.11 -6.72 8.57
N TRP A 200 13.69 -6.70 9.84
CA TRP A 200 13.47 -5.51 10.66
C TRP A 200 14.00 -5.69 12.09
N ASP A 201 14.51 -4.61 12.67
CA ASP A 201 15.01 -4.59 14.05
C ASP A 201 13.88 -4.39 15.08
N PHE A 202 12.85 -5.26 15.06
CA PHE A 202 11.75 -5.20 16.03
C PHE A 202 12.17 -5.61 17.45
N LEU A 203 13.07 -6.59 17.54
CA LEU A 203 13.46 -7.25 18.77
C LEU A 203 14.95 -7.02 19.05
N PRO A 204 15.37 -7.07 20.33
CA PRO A 204 16.79 -7.07 20.67
C PRO A 204 17.55 -8.22 20.01
N PRO A 205 18.88 -8.10 19.85
CA PRO A 205 19.70 -9.16 19.26
C PRO A 205 19.51 -10.51 19.96
N LYS A 206 19.34 -11.59 19.17
CA LYS A 206 19.17 -12.96 19.69
C LYS A 206 20.36 -13.43 20.56
N LYS A 207 21.55 -12.85 20.40
CA LYS A 207 22.76 -13.14 21.19
C LYS A 207 23.33 -11.87 21.79
N ILE A 208 23.57 -11.88 23.10
CA ILE A 208 24.30 -10.83 23.82
C ILE A 208 25.79 -11.15 23.74
N LYS A 209 26.64 -10.14 23.55
CA LYS A 209 28.10 -10.33 23.69
C LYS A 209 28.39 -10.65 25.16
N VAL A 210 28.94 -11.84 25.42
CA VAL A 210 29.47 -12.25 26.72
C VAL A 210 30.81 -11.56 26.95
#